data_AF-A0A183NUP6-F1
#
_entry.id   AF-A0A183NUP6-F1
#
_cell.length_a   1.000
_cell.length_b   1.000
_cell.length_c   1.000
_cell.angle_alpha   90.00
_cell.angle_beta   90.00
_cell.angle_gamma   90.00
#
_symmetry.space_group_name_H-M   'P 1'
#
loop_
_entity.id
_entity.type
_entity.pdbx_description
1 polymer ?
#
loop_
_entity_poly.entity_id
_entity_poly.type
_entity_poly.pdbx_seq_one_letter_code
_entity_poly.pdbx_strand_id
1 'polypeptide(L)' 'MNNKKFLITRLPEKIMLQIFSHLSHPELCNIARVCKMWRRLAYDHSLWQSLNLRPEYGGIFVSEFLE' A
#
# COMPACT_ATOMS: atom_id res chain seq x y z
N MET A 1 -10.80 -28.78 20.87
CA MET A 1 -10.32 -27.39 20.92
C MET A 1 -10.27 -26.85 19.49
N ASN A 2 -11.23 -26.00 19.12
CA ASN A 2 -11.33 -25.45 17.77
C ASN A 2 -10.21 -24.41 17.57
N ASN A 3 -9.07 -24.84 17.02
CA ASN A 3 -8.04 -23.93 16.53
C ASN A 3 -8.60 -23.15 15.34
N LYS A 4 -9.30 -22.05 15.63
CA LYS A 4 -9.63 -21.03 14.63
C LYS A 4 -8.30 -20.49 14.11
N LYS A 5 -7.85 -21.01 12.97
CA LYS A 5 -6.68 -20.50 12.26
C LYS A 5 -6.93 -19.01 12.04
N PHE A 6 -6.14 -18.17 12.71
CA PHE A 6 -6.16 -16.74 12.48
C PHE A 6 -5.59 -16.49 11.09
N LEU A 7 -6.48 -16.35 10.11
CA LEU A 7 -6.07 -16.05 8.75
C LEU A 7 -5.94 -14.55 8.64
N ILE A 8 -4.75 -14.08 8.28
CA ILE A 8 -4.52 -12.67 8.01
C ILE A 8 -5.48 -12.16 6.93
N THR A 9 -5.97 -13.02 6.03
CA THR A 9 -6.99 -12.71 5.02
C THR A 9 -8.37 -12.33 5.58
N ARG A 10 -8.61 -12.51 6.89
CA ARG A 10 -9.87 -12.09 7.56
C ARG A 10 -9.81 -10.67 8.13
N LEU A 11 -8.65 -10.02 8.12
CA LEU A 11 -8.56 -8.64 8.57
C LEU A 11 -9.22 -7.69 7.56
N PRO A 12 -9.79 -6.57 8.02
CA PRO A 12 -10.27 -5.51 7.14
C PRO A 12 -9.15 -4.98 6.23
N GLU A 13 -9.50 -4.65 4.98
CA GLU A 13 -8.57 -4.11 3.97
C GLU A 13 -7.81 -2.88 4.50
N LYS A 14 -8.47 -1.99 5.25
CA LYS A 14 -7.86 -0.80 5.86
C LYS A 14 -6.68 -1.13 6.79
N ILE A 15 -6.77 -2.19 7.57
CA ILE A 15 -5.69 -2.60 8.50
C ILE A 15 -4.53 -3.21 7.72
N MET A 16 -4.82 -3.98 6.66
CA MET A 16 -3.76 -4.49 5.79
C MET A 16 -3.03 -3.37 5.07
N LEU A 17 -3.75 -2.36 4.56
CA LEU A 17 -3.14 -1.20 3.92
C LEU A 17 -2.23 -0.44 4.90
N GLN A 18 -2.62 -0.31 6.17
CA GLN A 18 -1.74 0.26 7.19
C GLN A 18 -0.46 -0.57 7.39
N ILE A 19 -0.58 -1.90 7.45
CA ILE A 19 0.59 -2.80 7.56
C ILE A 19 1.48 -2.66 6.32
N PHE A 20 0.89 -2.66 5.12
CA PHE A 20 1.61 -2.53 3.86
C PHE A 20 2.23 -1.15 3.68
N SER A 21 1.68 -0.12 4.31
CA SER A 21 2.29 1.22 4.33
C SER A 21 3.64 1.26 5.06
N HIS A 22 3.99 0.24 5.86
CA HIS A 22 5.31 0.12 6.49
C HIS A 22 6.33 -0.66 5.65
N LEU A 23 5.90 -1.32 4.57
CA LEU A 23 6.76 -2.12 3.71
C LEU A 23 7.33 -1.28 2.56
N SER A 24 8.55 -1.62 2.15
CA SER A 24 9.19 -0.95 1.00
C SER A 24 8.65 -1.46 -0.35
N HIS A 25 8.80 -0.69 -1.43
CA HIS A 25 8.40 -1.08 -2.80
C HIS A 25 8.77 -2.51 -3.23
N PRO A 26 10.02 -2.99 -3.07
CA PRO A 26 10.36 -4.36 -3.43
C PRO A 26 9.61 -5.40 -2.58
N GLU A 27 9.32 -5.06 -1.32
CA GLU A 27 8.56 -5.92 -0.42
C GLU A 27 7.07 -5.95 -0.79
N LEU A 28 6.49 -4.82 -1.21
CA LEU A 28 5.14 -4.74 -1.78
C LEU A 28 5.00 -5.65 -3.01
N CYS A 29 5.98 -5.63 -3.91
CA CYS A 29 6.03 -6.54 -5.06
C CYS A 29 6.13 -8.02 -4.65
N ASN A 30 6.83 -8.31 -3.55
CA ASN A 30 6.96 -9.67 -3.04
C ASN A 30 5.64 -10.18 -2.42
N ILE A 31 4.99 -9.38 -1.58
CA ILE A 31 3.72 -9.75 -0.94
C ILE A 31 2.56 -9.85 -1.94
N ALA A 32 2.62 -9.14 -3.07
CA ALA A 32 1.64 -9.23 -4.15
C ALA A 32 1.54 -10.63 -4.77
N ARG A 33 2.55 -11.49 -4.57
CA ARG A 33 2.60 -12.87 -5.09
C ARG A 33 1.93 -13.89 -4.16
N VAL A 34 1.56 -13.50 -2.93
CA VAL A 34 1.05 -14.44 -1.90
C VAL A 34 -0.38 -14.88 -2.20
N CYS A 35 -1.29 -13.94 -2.45
CA CYS A 35 -2.67 -14.26 -2.84
C CYS A 35 -3.33 -13.11 -3.63
N LYS A 36 -4.47 -13.39 -4.27
CA LYS A 36 -5.20 -12.41 -5.10
C LYS A 36 -5.60 -11.14 -4.33
N MET A 37 -5.97 -11.28 -3.05
CA MET A 37 -6.35 -10.15 -2.20
C MET A 37 -5.14 -9.27 -1.86
N TRP A 38 -4.01 -9.90 -1.53
CA TRP A 38 -2.76 -9.20 -1.24
C TRP A 38 -2.22 -8.49 -2.47
N ARG A 39 -2.37 -9.11 -3.65
CA ARG A 39 -2.09 -8.47 -4.93
C ARG A 39 -2.91 -7.19 -5.11
N ARG A 40 -4.24 -7.28 -4.92
CA ARG A 40 -5.13 -6.12 -5.06
C ARG A 40 -4.73 -4.98 -4.11
N LEU A 41 -4.42 -5.30 -2.87
CA LEU A 41 -4.03 -4.31 -1.85
C LEU A 41 -2.62 -3.74 -2.08
N ALA A 42 -1.65 -4.54 -2.55
CA ALA A 42 -0.30 -4.07 -2.84
C ALA A 42 -0.26 -3.09 -4.03
N TYR A 43 -1.19 -3.22 -4.97
CA TYR A 43 -1.38 -2.28 -6.08
C TYR A 43 -2.34 -1.13 -5.75
N ASP A 44 -2.79 -1.01 -4.50
CA ASP A 44 -3.73 0.04 -4.11
C ASP A 44 -3.06 1.42 -4.20
N HIS A 45 -3.70 2.35 -4.90
CA HIS A 45 -3.15 3.69 -5.13
C HIS A 45 -2.82 4.43 -3.83
N SER A 46 -3.49 4.15 -2.70
CA SER A 46 -3.18 4.83 -1.44
C SER A 46 -1.80 4.47 -0.87
N LEU A 47 -1.28 3.26 -1.15
CA LEU A 47 0.10 2.87 -0.78
C LEU A 47 1.13 3.55 -1.69
N TRP A 48 0.78 3.81 -2.95
CA TRP A 48 1.61 4.50 -3.94
C TRP A 48 1.38 6.01 -3.98
N GLN A 49 0.47 6.54 -3.14
CA GLN A 49 0.25 7.97 -2.92
C GLN A 49 1.04 8.47 -1.70
N SER A 50 1.30 7.63 -0.69
CA SER A 50 2.26 7.95 0.38
C SER A 50 3.69 8.12 -0.14
N LEU A 51 3.96 7.56 -1.33
CA LEU A 51 5.11 7.83 -2.20
C LEU A 51 5.30 9.32 -2.53
N ASN A 52 4.23 10.13 -2.44
CA ASN A 52 4.21 11.48 -2.98
C ASN A 52 4.25 12.59 -1.92
N LEU A 53 4.83 12.37 -0.73
CA LEU A 53 5.09 13.47 0.21
C LEU A 53 6.35 13.25 1.04
N ARG A 54 7.50 13.62 0.46
CA ARG A 54 8.27 14.69 1.09
C ARG A 54 8.47 15.81 0.07
N PRO A 55 7.77 16.95 0.19
CA PRO A 55 8.16 18.18 -0.52
C PRO A 55 9.58 18.66 -0.16
N GLU A 56 10.26 17.99 0.77
CA GLU A 56 11.67 18.18 1.11
C GLU A 56 12.64 17.63 0.03
N TYR A 57 12.15 16.78 -0.88
CA TYR A 57 12.92 16.29 -2.04
C TYR A 57 12.19 16.59 -3.35
N GLY A 58 11.98 17.88 -3.64
CA GLY A 58 11.48 18.34 -4.93
C GLY A 58 9.99 18.03 -5.13
N GLY A 59 9.13 18.78 -4.44
CA GLY A 59 7.72 18.84 -4.79
C GLY A 59 7.54 19.19 -6.26
N ILE A 60 6.71 18.44 -6.99
CA ILE A 60 6.26 18.86 -8.30
C ILE A 60 5.27 19.99 -8.07
N PHE A 61 5.76 21.23 -8.20
CA PHE A 61 4.87 22.37 -8.37
C PHE A 61 4.08 22.13 -9.65
N VAL A 62 2.77 21.97 -9.53
CA VAL A 62 1.89 22.21 -10.67
C VAL A 62 1.97 23.71 -10.88
N SER A 63 2.88 24.15 -11.76
CA SER A 63 2.75 25.46 -12.36
C SER A 63 1.42 25.41 -13.11
N GLU A 64 0.42 26.06 -12.52
CA GLU A 64 -0.72 26.62 -13.19
C GLU A 64 -0.25 27.10 -14.57
N PHE A 65 -0.60 26.32 -15.59
CA PHE A 65 -0.36 26.71 -16.97
C PHE A 65 -1.33 27.86 -17.21
N LEU A 66 -0.78 29.06 -17.07
CA LEU A 66 -1.38 30.30 -17.50
C LEU A 66 -1.54 30.22 -19.03
N GLU A 67 -2.78 30.18 -19.49
CA GLU A 67 -3.20 30.90 -20.70
C GLU A 67 -4.61 31.46 -20.47
#